data_AF-A0A7X8VVM4-F1
#
_entry.id   AF-A0A7X8VVM4-F1
#
_cell.length_a   1.000
_cell.length_b   1.000
_cell.length_c   1.000
_cell.angle_alpha   90.00
_cell.angle_beta   90.00
_cell.angle_gamma   90.00
#
_symmetry.space_group_name_H-M   'P 1'
#
loop_
_entity.id
_entity.type
_entity.pdbx_description
1 polymer ?
#
loop_
_entity_poly.entity_id
_entity_poly.type
_entity_poly.pdbx_seq_one_letter_code
_entity_poly.pdbx_strand_id
1 'polypeptide(L)'
;MSERIFHCRCCGNCCRWPGIVRLDEYAVMDIAAFLQLSQEEFRQQYTRLAPDRKCLILTDREDGACVFLGQDNLCRINPVKPLQCRTFPQHWQVEPELQNTCQGFYQ
;
A
#
# COMPACT_ATOMS: atom_id res chain seq x y z
N MET A 1 -3.00 -17.04 24.91
CA MET A 1 -2.12 -16.85 23.73
C MET A 1 -1.94 -15.34 23.60
N SER A 2 -0.76 -14.79 23.83
CA SER A 2 -0.58 -13.33 23.73
C SER A 2 -0.61 -12.91 22.27
N GLU A 3 -1.62 -12.15 21.86
CA GLU A 3 -1.63 -11.48 20.57
C GLU A 3 -0.49 -10.47 20.52
N ARG A 4 0.45 -10.62 19.57
CA ARG A 4 1.49 -9.62 19.34
C ARG A 4 0.86 -8.47 18.55
N ILE A 5 0.83 -7.28 19.14
CA ILE A 5 0.23 -6.10 18.52
C ILE A 5 1.32 -5.34 17.77
N PHE A 6 1.09 -5.05 16.49
CA PHE A 6 2.03 -4.26 15.70
C PHE A 6 1.79 -2.75 15.89
N HIS A 7 2.84 -2.02 16.26
CA HIS A 7 2.84 -0.57 16.39
C HIS A 7 3.59 0.08 15.23
N CYS A 8 2.85 0.83 14.40
CA CYS A 8 3.40 1.58 13.28
C CYS A 8 4.06 2.89 13.75
N ARG A 9 5.29 3.16 13.30
CA ARG A 9 6.01 4.44 13.51
C ARG A 9 5.89 5.44 12.36
N CYS A 10 5.00 5.20 11.41
CA CYS A 10 4.80 6.05 10.22
C CYS A 10 6.09 6.32 9.41
N CYS A 11 7.03 5.35 9.37
CA CYS A 11 8.31 5.51 8.69
C CYS A 11 8.25 5.54 7.15
N GLY A 12 7.07 5.29 6.55
CA GLY A 12 6.88 5.28 5.09
C GLY A 12 7.49 4.08 4.35
N ASN A 13 8.19 3.17 5.03
CA ASN A 13 8.88 2.05 4.37
C ASN A 13 7.91 1.03 3.77
N CYS A 14 6.68 0.90 4.27
CA CYS A 14 5.65 0.09 3.62
C CYS A 14 5.29 0.58 2.20
N CYS A 15 5.46 1.88 1.93
CA CYS A 15 5.20 2.47 0.61
C CYS A 15 6.41 2.38 -0.33
N ARG A 16 7.60 2.12 0.19
CA ARG A 16 8.83 1.87 -0.59
C ARG A 16 9.17 0.40 -0.69
N TRP A 17 8.28 -0.44 -0.18
CA TRP A 17 8.53 -1.86 -0.06
C TRP A 17 8.47 -2.50 -1.45
N PRO A 18 9.47 -3.33 -1.83
CA PRO A 18 9.42 -4.00 -3.11
C PRO A 18 8.20 -4.93 -3.17
N GLY A 19 7.41 -4.78 -4.23
CA GLY A 19 6.22 -5.61 -4.46
C GLY A 19 5.15 -4.86 -5.25
N ILE A 20 3.97 -5.46 -5.31
CA ILE A 20 2.80 -4.87 -5.97
C ILE A 20 1.64 -4.88 -4.99
N VAL A 21 0.87 -3.79 -4.98
CA VAL A 21 -0.36 -3.69 -4.20
C VAL A 21 -1.53 -4.02 -5.10
N ARG A 22 -2.12 -5.21 -4.93
CA ARG A 22 -3.28 -5.65 -5.70
C ARG A 22 -4.55 -4.99 -5.19
N LEU A 23 -5.38 -4.53 -6.11
CA LEU A 23 -6.65 -3.90 -5.82
C LEU A 23 -7.80 -4.83 -6.23
N ASP A 24 -8.77 -4.95 -5.33
CA ASP A 24 -10.11 -5.41 -5.68
C ASP A 24 -11.01 -4.21 -6.02
N GLU A 25 -12.22 -4.50 -6.48
CA GLU A 25 -13.20 -3.49 -6.89
C GLU A 25 -13.61 -2.58 -5.73
N TYR A 26 -13.64 -3.11 -4.49
CA TYR A 26 -13.96 -2.32 -3.30
C TYR A 26 -12.86 -1.31 -2.98
N ALA A 27 -11.59 -1.72 -3.04
CA ALA A 27 -10.46 -0.81 -2.86
C ALA A 27 -10.44 0.29 -3.92
N VAL A 28 -10.75 -0.04 -5.18
CA VAL A 28 -10.88 0.96 -6.26
C VAL A 28 -11.97 1.97 -5.91
N MET A 29 -13.14 1.51 -5.50
CA MET A 29 -14.27 2.37 -5.13
C MET A 29 -13.94 3.28 -3.93
N ASP A 30 -13.41 2.70 -2.84
CA ASP A 30 -13.11 3.42 -1.59
C ASP A 30 -12.03 4.49 -1.81
N ILE A 31 -10.97 4.16 -2.54
CA ILE A 31 -9.88 5.09 -2.81
C ILE A 31 -10.32 6.19 -3.76
N ALA A 32 -11.07 5.86 -4.82
CA ALA A 32 -11.61 6.85 -5.74
C ALA A 32 -12.54 7.85 -5.04
N ALA A 33 -13.46 7.35 -4.20
CA ALA A 33 -14.37 8.19 -3.42
C ALA A 33 -13.61 9.11 -2.45
N PHE A 34 -12.59 8.58 -1.77
CA PHE A 34 -11.74 9.36 -0.86
C PHE A 34 -10.96 10.47 -1.58
N LEU A 35 -10.50 10.19 -2.80
CA LEU A 35 -9.79 11.16 -3.64
C LEU A 35 -10.73 12.11 -4.41
N GLN A 36 -12.05 11.94 -4.29
CA GLN A 36 -13.07 12.69 -5.02
C GLN A 36 -12.92 12.57 -6.54
N LEU A 37 -12.58 11.37 -7.01
CA LEU A 37 -12.45 11.02 -8.41
C LEU A 37 -13.50 9.99 -8.81
N SER A 38 -13.84 9.93 -10.08
CA SER A 38 -14.53 8.75 -10.61
C SER A 38 -13.62 7.52 -10.54
N GLN A 39 -14.23 6.34 -10.50
CA GLN A 39 -13.46 5.08 -10.53
C GLN A 39 -12.63 4.97 -11.82
N GLU A 40 -13.14 5.49 -12.94
CA GLU A 40 -12.43 5.46 -14.21
C GLU A 40 -11.19 6.36 -14.20
N GLU A 41 -11.32 7.61 -13.72
CA GLU A 41 -10.17 8.51 -13.54
C GLU A 41 -9.14 7.90 -12.59
N PHE A 42 -9.58 7.29 -11.49
CA PHE A 42 -8.67 6.62 -10.56
C PHE A 42 -7.90 5.48 -11.24
N ARG A 43 -8.60 4.62 -11.98
CA ARG A 43 -7.97 3.49 -12.71
C ARG A 43 -6.93 3.99 -13.70
N GLN A 44 -7.26 5.04 -14.47
CA GLN A 44 -6.36 5.59 -15.47
C GLN A 44 -5.12 6.27 -14.86
N GLN A 45 -5.30 7.00 -13.76
CA GLN A 45 -4.21 7.81 -13.17
C GLN A 45 -3.31 7.04 -12.20
N TYR A 46 -3.90 6.15 -11.39
CA TYR A 46 -3.20 5.58 -10.22
C TYR A 46 -3.00 4.07 -10.29
N THR A 47 -3.48 3.41 -11.35
CA THR A 47 -3.36 1.95 -11.47
C THR A 47 -2.71 1.52 -12.78
N ARG A 48 -2.20 0.29 -12.78
CA ARG A 48 -1.71 -0.41 -13.97
C ARG A 48 -2.12 -1.88 -13.89
N LEU A 49 -2.07 -2.60 -15.01
CA LEU A 49 -2.28 -4.04 -15.01
C LEU A 49 -1.14 -4.75 -14.26
N ALA A 50 -1.51 -5.74 -13.44
CA ALA A 50 -0.54 -6.65 -12.83
C ALA A 50 0.26 -7.40 -13.92
N PRO A 51 1.51 -7.83 -13.64
CA PRO A 51 2.30 -8.61 -14.58
C PRO A 51 1.62 -9.89 -15.09
N ASP A 52 0.81 -10.54 -14.24
CA ASP A 52 0.00 -11.70 -14.60
C ASP A 52 -1.34 -11.35 -15.26
N ARG A 53 -1.61 -10.06 -15.44
CA ARG A 53 -2.83 -9.49 -16.04
C ARG A 53 -4.14 -9.91 -15.36
N LYS A 54 -4.09 -10.36 -14.11
CA LYS A 54 -5.29 -10.84 -13.37
C LYS A 54 -6.05 -9.74 -12.64
N CYS A 55 -5.41 -8.61 -12.34
CA CYS A 55 -6.05 -7.50 -11.63
C CYS A 55 -5.33 -6.17 -11.90
N LEU A 56 -5.88 -5.10 -11.36
CA LEU A 56 -5.21 -3.81 -11.24
C LEU A 56 -4.31 -3.79 -10.02
N ILE A 57 -3.21 -3.05 -10.14
CA ILE A 57 -2.28 -2.76 -9.06
C ILE A 57 -2.03 -1.26 -9.00
N LEU A 58 -1.63 -0.76 -7.83
CA LEU A 58 -1.17 0.62 -7.71
C LEU A 58 0.08 0.87 -8.56
N THR A 59 0.18 2.08 -9.11
CA THR A 59 1.36 2.57 -9.79
C THR A 59 2.39 3.11 -8.79
N ASP A 60 3.65 2.99 -9.17
CA ASP A 60 4.82 3.46 -8.44
C ASP A 60 5.36 4.73 -9.11
N ARG A 61 5.99 5.60 -8.33
CA ARG A 61 6.75 6.76 -8.82
C ARG A 61 8.08 6.28 -9.43
N GLU A 62 8.79 7.21 -10.07
CA GLU A 62 10.11 6.94 -10.66
C GLU A 62 11.16 6.45 -9.64
N ASP A 63 11.03 6.85 -8.37
CA ASP A 63 11.90 6.41 -7.27
C ASP A 63 11.52 5.04 -6.70
N GLY A 64 10.52 4.36 -7.28
CA GLY A 64 10.02 3.06 -6.83
C GLY A 64 9.10 3.12 -5.61
N ALA A 65 8.79 4.31 -5.08
CA ALA A 65 7.82 4.45 -4.02
C ALA A 65 6.38 4.47 -4.57
N CYS A 66 5.42 3.96 -3.81
CA CYS A 66 4.00 4.05 -4.15
C CYS A 66 3.58 5.50 -4.43
N VAL A 67 2.77 5.72 -5.46
CA VAL A 67 2.24 7.03 -5.88
C VAL A 67 1.56 7.83 -4.76
N PHE A 68 1.02 7.15 -3.74
CA PHE A 68 0.34 7.78 -2.61
C PHE A 68 1.23 8.18 -1.44
N LEU A 69 2.55 7.97 -1.53
CA LEU A 69 3.48 8.46 -0.53
C LEU A 69 3.69 9.98 -0.67
N GLY A 70 3.27 10.73 0.34
CA GLY A 70 3.48 12.17 0.44
C GLY A 70 4.94 12.56 0.67
N GLN A 71 5.24 13.84 0.44
CA GLN A 71 6.57 14.41 0.72
C GLN A 71 6.90 14.44 2.22
N ASP A 72 5.85 14.45 3.05
CA ASP A 72 5.90 14.31 4.52
C ASP A 72 6.15 12.87 5.00
N ASN A 73 6.41 11.94 4.06
CA ASN A 73 6.60 10.52 4.32
C ASN A 73 5.34 9.80 4.83
N LEU A 74 4.16 10.41 4.68
CA LEU A 74 2.88 9.83 5.08
C LEU A 74 2.09 9.33 3.86
N CYS A 75 1.32 8.27 4.06
CA CYS A 75 0.45 7.74 3.02
C CYS A 75 -0.81 8.59 2.93
N ARG A 76 -1.04 9.23 1.77
CA ARG A 76 -2.18 10.13 1.53
C ARG A 76 -3.54 9.43 1.63
N ILE A 77 -3.58 8.13 1.33
CA ILE A 77 -4.80 7.30 1.39
C ILE A 77 -4.86 6.45 2.65
N ASN A 78 -4.16 6.83 3.73
CA ASN A 78 -4.12 6.05 4.98
C ASN A 78 -5.50 5.58 5.49
N PRO A 79 -6.56 6.42 5.52
CA PRO A 79 -7.88 6.03 6.00
C PRO A 79 -8.56 4.92 5.18
N VAL A 80 -8.23 4.83 3.89
CA VAL A 80 -8.84 3.92 2.92
C VAL A 80 -7.82 2.96 2.29
N LYS A 81 -6.71 2.68 2.99
CA LYS A 81 -5.67 1.76 2.51
C LYS A 81 -6.28 0.46 2.01
N PRO A 82 -5.78 -0.13 0.91
CA PRO A 82 -6.21 -1.47 0.53
C PRO A 82 -5.80 -2.49 1.60
N LEU A 83 -6.49 -3.63 1.66
CA LEU A 83 -6.28 -4.65 2.70
C LEU A 83 -4.81 -5.04 2.84
N GLN A 84 -4.12 -5.26 1.71
CA GLN A 84 -2.70 -5.60 1.67
C GLN A 84 -1.83 -4.53 2.36
N CYS A 85 -2.16 -3.24 2.25
CA CYS A 85 -1.43 -2.18 2.95
C CYS A 85 -1.81 -2.05 4.43
N ARG A 86 -3.05 -2.39 4.81
CA ARG A 86 -3.50 -2.35 6.22
C ARG A 86 -2.86 -3.46 7.05
N THR A 87 -2.65 -4.62 6.45
CA THR A 87 -2.11 -5.82 7.11
C THR A 87 -0.58 -5.93 7.04
N PHE A 88 0.09 -4.89 6.53
CA PHE A 88 1.54 -4.81 6.56
C PHE A 88 2.05 -4.65 8.02
N PRO A 89 3.13 -5.34 8.42
CA PRO A 89 3.96 -6.26 7.63
C PRO A 89 3.50 -7.73 7.68
N GLN A 90 2.50 -8.08 8.50
CA GLN A 90 2.13 -9.46 8.85
C GLN A 90 1.83 -10.38 7.65
N HIS A 91 1.18 -9.87 6.60
CA HIS A 91 0.77 -10.67 5.44
C HIS A 91 1.60 -10.43 4.17
N TRP A 92 2.74 -9.76 4.29
CA TRP A 92 3.69 -9.60 3.18
C TRP A 92 4.74 -10.71 3.22
N GLN A 93 4.68 -11.63 2.27
CA GLN A 93 5.70 -12.67 2.09
C GLN A 93 6.90 -12.08 1.35
N VAL A 94 7.96 -11.77 2.07
CA VAL A 94 9.23 -11.28 1.52
C VAL A 94 10.42 -11.81 2.31
N GLU A 95 11.61 -11.65 1.74
CA GLU A 95 12.88 -12.00 2.39
C GLU A 95 13.00 -11.36 3.79
N PRO A 96 13.51 -12.11 4.79
CA PRO A 96 13.63 -11.62 6.17
C PRO A 96 14.42 -10.31 6.30
N GLU A 97 15.37 -10.06 5.42
CA GLU A 97 16.20 -8.85 5.38
C GLU A 97 15.36 -7.59 5.19
N LEU A 98 14.31 -7.67 4.39
CA LEU A 98 13.39 -6.56 4.17
C LEU A 98 12.58 -6.26 5.42
N GLN A 99 12.21 -7.26 6.23
CA GLN A 99 11.42 -7.09 7.45
C GLN A 99 12.06 -6.07 8.41
N ASN A 100 13.39 -6.03 8.47
CA ASN A 100 14.15 -5.11 9.32
C ASN A 100 14.14 -3.65 8.82
N THR A 101 13.69 -3.39 7.60
CA THR A 101 13.57 -2.02 7.08
C THR A 101 12.38 -1.30 7.69
N CYS A 102 11.31 -2.01 8.08
CA CYS A 102 10.21 -1.37 8.79
C CYS A 102 10.63 -0.97 10.20
N GLN A 103 10.45 0.31 10.55
CA GLN A 103 10.76 0.80 11.90
C GLN A 103 9.63 0.55 12.91
N GLY A 104 8.55 -0.12 12.50
CA GLY A 104 7.50 -0.55 13.41
C GLY A 104 7.96 -1.71 14.29
N PHE A 105 7.24 -1.98 15.36
CA PHE A 105 7.61 -3.02 16.33
C PHE A 105 6.38 -3.79 16.81
N TYR A 106 6.60 -5.03 17.24
CA TYR A 106 5.58 -5.82 17.92
C TYR A 106 5.72 -5.66 19.42
N GLN A 107 4.61 -5.39 20.10
CA GLN A 107 4.51 -5.43 21.55
C GLN A 107 3.86 -6.75 21.99
#